data_AF-A0A7X6UYX5-F1
#
_entry.id   AF-A0A7X6UYX5-F1
#
_cell.length_a   1.000
_cell.length_b   1.000
_cell.length_c   1.000
_cell.angle_alpha   90.00
_cell.angle_beta   90.00
_cell.angle_gamma   90.00
#
_symmetry.space_group_name_H-M   'P 1'
#
loop_
_entity.id
_entity.type
_entity.pdbx_description
1 polymer ?
#
loop_
_entity_poly.entity_id
_entity_poly.type
_entity_poly.pdbx_seq_one_letter_code
_entity_poly.pdbx_strand_id
1 'polypeptide(L)'
;MQVIASSAYIKDKEYCKSAYSYVRAFLLILEDLKRIFEYVEPCEESFNVFSFRIHELFMRSCIEIEANFKAILLENGYEPKIDNKFKKPIFNMSVYKKVNASHHLSEYTVGLPQWVNSNLLELKPFEAWVNDNEPLSWYQAYNKSKHDRHDEFPYANLKNLLLAVSGLLCLIHSQFRGEDFSPASIGIAVEGFDFYVMEASTGGVFRISEPTNWTEAELYNFDWSELKKKEERFQKYDYN
;
A
#
# COMPACT_ATOMS: atom_id res chain seq x y z
N MET A 1 -19.25 -9.73 -19.56
CA MET A 1 -19.29 -10.49 -18.30
C MET A 1 -18.34 -11.68 -18.45
N GLN A 2 -17.05 -11.46 -18.17
CA GLN A 2 -16.01 -12.47 -18.31
C GLN A 2 -14.89 -12.10 -17.33
N VAL A 3 -15.13 -12.36 -16.05
CA VAL A 3 -14.20 -11.99 -14.95
C VAL A 3 -14.01 -13.20 -14.05
N ILE A 4 -13.39 -14.24 -14.59
CA ILE A 4 -12.82 -15.33 -13.76
C ILE A 4 -11.38 -15.66 -14.23
N ALA A 5 -10.98 -15.21 -15.44
CA ALA A 5 -9.63 -15.43 -15.96
C ALA A 5 -8.62 -14.31 -15.61
N SER A 6 -9.06 -13.17 -15.05
CA SER A 6 -8.24 -11.95 -15.04
C SER A 6 -7.29 -11.77 -13.85
N SER A 7 -7.34 -12.53 -12.76
CA SER A 7 -6.42 -12.35 -11.59
C SER A 7 -5.47 -13.52 -11.34
N ALA A 8 -5.59 -14.62 -12.07
CA ALA A 8 -4.80 -15.84 -11.82
C ALA A 8 -3.29 -15.64 -11.97
N TYR A 9 -2.88 -14.63 -12.75
CA TYR A 9 -1.48 -14.25 -12.94
C TYR A 9 -0.81 -13.70 -11.68
N ILE A 10 -1.58 -13.12 -10.76
CA ILE A 10 -1.10 -12.58 -9.49
C ILE A 10 -0.48 -13.70 -8.63
N LYS A 11 -0.91 -14.94 -8.84
CA LYS A 11 -0.41 -16.15 -8.16
C LYS A 11 0.79 -16.79 -8.87
N ASP A 12 1.19 -16.28 -10.03
CA ASP A 12 2.36 -16.78 -10.74
C ASP A 12 3.64 -16.39 -9.99
N LYS A 13 4.58 -17.33 -9.87
CA LYS A 13 5.84 -17.11 -9.13
C LYS A 13 6.77 -16.11 -9.82
N GLU A 14 6.61 -15.92 -11.12
CA GLU A 14 7.40 -14.95 -11.89
C GLU A 14 6.79 -13.55 -11.86
N TYR A 15 5.56 -13.38 -11.37
CA TYR A 15 4.93 -12.06 -11.26
C TYR A 15 5.58 -11.21 -10.17
N CYS A 16 5.78 -11.79 -8.98
CA CYS A 16 6.53 -11.18 -7.89
C CYS A 16 7.17 -12.28 -7.05
N LYS A 17 8.48 -12.16 -6.78
CA LYS A 17 9.26 -13.22 -6.12
C LYS A 17 8.74 -13.59 -4.72
N SER A 18 8.20 -12.61 -4.01
CA SER A 18 7.85 -12.72 -2.59
C SER A 18 6.47 -12.14 -2.25
N ALA A 19 5.52 -12.17 -3.19
CA ALA A 19 4.16 -11.63 -3.00
C ALA A 19 3.52 -12.06 -1.68
N TYR A 20 3.62 -13.36 -1.36
CA TYR A 20 3.15 -13.94 -0.11
C TYR A 20 3.68 -13.23 1.14
N SER A 21 4.97 -12.89 1.14
CA SER A 21 5.62 -12.27 2.29
C SER A 21 5.11 -10.85 2.52
N TYR A 22 4.93 -10.07 1.45
CA TYR A 22 4.46 -8.69 1.53
C TYR A 22 2.99 -8.61 1.97
N VAL A 23 2.13 -9.45 1.39
CA VAL A 23 0.71 -9.51 1.78
C VAL A 23 0.57 -10.01 3.22
N ARG A 24 1.33 -11.03 3.63
CA ARG A 24 1.32 -11.50 5.02
C ARG A 24 1.78 -10.42 6.00
N ALA A 25 2.85 -9.68 5.67
CA ALA A 25 3.33 -8.58 6.53
C ALA A 25 2.26 -7.50 6.70
N PHE A 26 1.56 -7.13 5.62
CA PHE A 26 0.44 -6.21 5.66
C PHE A 26 -0.72 -6.73 6.53
N LEU A 27 -1.13 -7.99 6.37
CA LEU A 27 -2.19 -8.59 7.19
C LEU A 27 -1.86 -8.57 8.69
N LEU A 28 -0.60 -8.84 9.07
CA LEU A 28 -0.15 -8.74 10.46
C LEU A 28 -0.18 -7.29 10.98
N ILE A 29 0.15 -6.31 10.14
CA ILE A 29 0.03 -4.88 10.48
C ILE A 29 -1.45 -4.52 10.70
N LEU A 30 -2.37 -5.04 9.89
CA LEU A 30 -3.81 -4.83 10.09
C LEU A 30 -4.32 -5.44 11.40
N GLU A 31 -3.85 -6.63 11.79
CA GLU A 31 -4.18 -7.22 13.09
C GLU A 31 -3.70 -6.35 14.25
N ASP A 32 -2.48 -5.83 14.18
CA ASP A 32 -1.95 -4.91 15.18
C ASP A 32 -2.70 -3.56 15.20
N LEU A 33 -3.16 -3.07 14.05
CA LEU A 33 -3.98 -1.87 13.96
C LEU A 33 -5.35 -2.08 14.62
N LYS A 34 -6.01 -3.22 14.38
CA LYS A 34 -7.28 -3.59 15.04
C LYS A 34 -7.13 -3.57 16.56
N ARG A 35 -6.00 -4.06 17.09
CA ARG A 35 -5.71 -4.00 18.53
C ARG A 35 -5.60 -2.57 19.07
N ILE A 36 -5.14 -1.60 18.26
CA ILE A 36 -5.15 -0.19 18.67
C ILE A 36 -6.58 0.34 18.72
N PHE A 37 -7.41 -0.03 17.75
CA PHE A 37 -8.81 0.39 17.68
C PHE A 37 -9.66 -0.13 18.86
N GLU A 38 -9.27 -1.24 19.51
CA GLU A 38 -9.89 -1.68 20.76
C GLU A 38 -9.86 -0.60 21.88
N TYR A 39 -8.92 0.34 21.81
CA TYR A 39 -8.73 1.39 22.82
C TYR A 39 -8.90 2.81 22.29
N VAL A 40 -8.65 3.04 21.00
CA VAL A 40 -8.63 4.37 20.39
C VAL A 40 -9.44 4.37 19.09
N GLU A 41 -10.59 5.04 19.12
CA GLU A 41 -11.42 5.25 17.92
C GLU A 41 -10.63 6.01 16.85
N PRO A 42 -10.62 5.60 15.57
CA PRO A 42 -9.98 6.36 14.49
C PRO A 42 -10.85 7.56 14.06
N CYS A 43 -10.73 8.66 14.79
CA CYS A 43 -11.45 9.91 14.53
C CYS A 43 -10.52 11.12 14.70
N GLU A 44 -10.98 12.30 14.27
CA GLU A 44 -10.14 13.50 14.27
C GLU A 44 -9.65 13.87 15.68
N GLU A 45 -10.47 13.66 16.71
CA GLU A 45 -10.15 13.92 18.11
C GLU A 45 -8.98 13.08 18.62
N SER A 46 -8.79 11.88 18.06
CA SER A 46 -7.75 10.94 18.48
C SER A 46 -6.51 10.95 17.58
N PHE A 47 -6.49 11.73 16.50
CA PHE A 47 -5.39 11.78 15.54
C PHE A 47 -4.02 12.08 16.15
N ASN A 48 -3.99 12.94 17.17
CA ASN A 48 -2.77 13.31 17.86
C ASN A 48 -2.41 12.35 19.01
N VAL A 49 -3.18 11.28 19.24
CA VAL A 49 -2.83 10.23 20.21
C VAL A 49 -1.57 9.52 19.72
N PHE A 50 -0.56 9.47 20.58
CA PHE A 50 0.68 8.75 20.35
C PHE A 50 0.96 7.82 21.54
N SER A 51 1.61 6.70 21.26
CA SER A 51 2.01 5.73 22.27
C SER A 51 3.16 4.90 21.75
N PHE A 52 3.80 4.11 22.61
CA PHE A 52 4.85 3.21 22.14
C PHE A 52 4.34 2.16 21.15
N ARG A 53 3.08 1.73 21.29
CA ARG A 53 2.44 0.79 20.38
C ARG A 53 2.12 1.41 19.02
N ILE A 54 1.62 2.65 19.01
CA ILE A 54 1.41 3.41 17.77
C ILE A 54 2.75 3.65 17.06
N HIS A 55 3.77 4.09 17.79
CA HIS A 55 5.10 4.31 17.24
C HIS A 55 5.71 3.03 16.67
N GLU A 56 5.68 1.92 17.41
CA GLU A 56 6.18 0.62 16.93
C GLU A 56 5.50 0.20 15.61
N LEU A 57 4.17 0.28 15.57
CA LEU A 57 3.41 -0.10 14.38
C LEU A 57 3.66 0.86 13.20
N PHE A 58 3.78 2.16 13.48
CA PHE A 58 4.07 3.18 12.46
C PHE A 58 5.43 2.94 11.81
N MET A 59 6.45 2.64 12.62
CA MET A 59 7.81 2.31 12.14
C MET A 59 7.80 1.06 11.28
N ARG A 60 7.15 -0.02 11.74
CA ARG A 60 7.02 -1.28 10.99
C ARG A 60 6.30 -1.04 9.65
N SER A 61 5.22 -0.27 9.65
CA SER A 61 4.46 0.06 8.44
C SER A 61 5.33 0.82 7.42
N CYS A 62 6.08 1.82 7.85
CA CYS A 62 6.97 2.58 6.96
C CYS A 62 8.11 1.71 6.40
N ILE A 63 8.68 0.81 7.21
CA ILE A 63 9.72 -0.13 6.75
C ILE A 63 9.17 -1.08 5.68
N GLU A 64 7.96 -1.61 5.87
CA GLU A 64 7.31 -2.47 4.87
C GLU A 64 6.99 -1.72 3.58
N ILE A 65 6.58 -0.44 3.66
CA ILE A 65 6.40 0.42 2.48
C ILE A 65 7.71 0.57 1.71
N GLU A 66 8.81 0.89 2.39
CA GLU A 66 10.12 1.01 1.74
C GLU A 66 10.58 -0.30 1.11
N ALA A 67 10.30 -1.44 1.75
CA ALA A 67 10.63 -2.76 1.23
C ALA A 67 9.84 -3.08 -0.06
N ASN A 68 8.53 -2.78 -0.07
CA ASN A 68 7.68 -2.94 -1.26
C ASN A 68 8.16 -2.05 -2.42
N PHE A 69 8.42 -0.77 -2.17
CA PHE A 69 8.93 0.12 -3.22
C PHE A 69 10.26 -0.37 -3.81
N LYS A 70 11.20 -0.80 -2.97
CA LYS A 70 12.48 -1.36 -3.44
C LYS A 70 12.26 -2.60 -4.29
N ALA A 71 11.36 -3.50 -3.88
CA ALA A 71 11.07 -4.71 -4.63
C ALA A 71 10.50 -4.39 -6.02
N ILE A 72 9.49 -3.51 -6.09
CA ILE A 72 8.89 -3.07 -7.36
C ILE A 72 9.97 -2.52 -8.30
N LEU A 73 10.79 -1.59 -7.81
CA LEU A 73 11.84 -0.96 -8.62
C LEU A 73 12.88 -1.99 -9.10
N LEU A 74 13.42 -2.80 -8.20
CA LEU A 74 14.49 -3.75 -8.51
C LEU A 74 14.03 -4.89 -9.41
N GLU A 75 12.83 -5.43 -9.20
CA GLU A 75 12.30 -6.52 -10.05
C GLU A 75 11.99 -6.04 -11.47
N ASN A 76 11.67 -4.75 -11.63
CA ASN A 76 11.55 -4.09 -12.92
C ASN A 76 12.88 -3.59 -13.51
N GLY A 77 14.02 -3.89 -12.87
CA GLY A 77 15.35 -3.58 -13.40
C GLY A 77 15.80 -2.13 -13.23
N TYR A 78 15.21 -1.39 -12.30
CA TYR A 78 15.69 -0.04 -11.96
C TYR A 78 17.12 -0.09 -11.41
N GLU A 79 17.98 0.80 -11.92
CA GLU A 79 19.36 0.95 -11.47
C GLU A 79 19.51 2.18 -10.56
N PRO A 80 19.53 2.00 -9.23
CA PRO A 80 19.66 3.12 -8.31
C PRO A 80 21.04 3.78 -8.42
N LYS A 81 21.04 5.12 -8.38
CA LYS A 81 22.29 5.88 -8.24
C LYS A 81 23.03 5.47 -6.97
N ILE A 82 24.35 5.39 -7.05
CA ILE A 82 25.21 5.06 -5.90
C ILE A 82 25.60 6.35 -5.18
N ASP A 83 25.43 6.36 -3.86
CA ASP A 83 25.91 7.44 -3.00
C ASP A 83 27.44 7.47 -3.02
N ASN A 84 28.01 8.61 -3.40
CA ASN A 84 29.45 8.77 -3.56
C ASN A 84 30.22 8.62 -2.24
N LYS A 85 29.61 8.98 -1.10
CA LYS A 85 30.21 8.99 0.23
C LYS A 85 30.15 7.62 0.89
N PHE A 86 29.01 6.95 0.82
CA PHE A 86 28.78 5.67 1.50
C PHE A 86 28.90 4.45 0.59
N LYS A 87 29.04 4.65 -0.72
CA LYS A 87 29.12 3.59 -1.74
C LYS A 87 27.94 2.62 -1.66
N LYS A 88 26.74 3.14 -1.38
CA LYS A 88 25.49 2.38 -1.25
C LYS A 88 24.45 2.87 -2.24
N PRO A 89 23.52 2.01 -2.69
CA PRO A 89 22.40 2.43 -3.52
C PRO A 89 21.53 3.44 -2.79
N ILE A 90 21.11 4.50 -3.48
CA ILE A 90 20.21 5.51 -2.94
C ILE A 90 18.77 5.05 -3.12
N PHE A 91 18.11 4.79 -2.00
CA PHE A 91 16.67 4.55 -1.93
C PHE A 91 16.07 5.50 -0.91
N ASN A 92 15.25 6.43 -1.39
CA ASN A 92 14.57 7.44 -0.61
C ASN A 92 13.23 7.77 -1.28
N MET A 93 12.44 8.65 -0.67
CA MET A 93 11.09 8.93 -1.15
C MET A 93 11.04 9.56 -2.55
N SER A 94 12.07 10.31 -2.97
CA SER A 94 12.10 10.83 -4.34
C SER A 94 12.33 9.74 -5.39
N VAL A 95 13.08 8.69 -5.05
CA VAL A 95 13.19 7.48 -5.88
C VAL A 95 11.89 6.70 -5.88
N TYR A 96 11.28 6.46 -4.71
CA TYR A 96 10.05 5.68 -4.59
C TYR A 96 8.86 6.33 -5.32
N LYS A 97 8.83 7.66 -5.41
CA LYS A 97 7.81 8.40 -6.15
C LYS A 97 7.68 7.97 -7.62
N LYS A 98 8.75 7.46 -8.24
CA LYS A 98 8.71 6.93 -9.62
C LYS A 98 7.65 5.82 -9.80
N VAL A 99 7.34 5.06 -8.75
CA VAL A 99 6.32 4.01 -8.76
C VAL A 99 4.91 4.59 -8.97
N ASN A 100 4.68 5.87 -8.66
CA ASN A 100 3.40 6.53 -8.93
C ASN A 100 3.03 6.50 -10.42
N ALA A 101 4.01 6.55 -11.33
CA ALA A 101 3.76 6.60 -12.77
C ALA A 101 3.16 5.30 -13.33
N SER A 102 3.38 4.16 -12.68
CA SER A 102 2.88 2.86 -13.11
C SER A 102 1.71 2.34 -12.29
N HIS A 103 1.58 2.81 -11.04
CA HIS A 103 0.55 2.33 -10.10
C HIS A 103 -0.50 3.39 -9.76
N HIS A 104 -0.35 4.65 -10.22
CA HIS A 104 -1.28 5.76 -9.96
C HIS A 104 -1.62 5.93 -8.47
N LEU A 105 -0.61 5.78 -7.60
CA LEU A 105 -0.77 5.74 -6.15
C LEU A 105 -1.43 7.00 -5.57
N SER A 106 -1.21 8.16 -6.18
CA SER A 106 -1.79 9.45 -5.80
C SER A 106 -3.31 9.52 -5.93
N GLU A 107 -3.90 8.67 -6.78
CA GLU A 107 -5.34 8.67 -7.08
C GLU A 107 -6.14 7.75 -6.16
N TYR A 108 -5.47 6.92 -5.36
CA TYR A 108 -6.16 6.07 -4.40
C TYR A 108 -6.75 6.87 -3.24
N THR A 109 -8.00 6.53 -2.90
CA THR A 109 -8.63 6.96 -1.65
C THR A 109 -8.97 5.73 -0.81
N VAL A 110 -8.56 5.74 0.46
CA VAL A 110 -8.83 4.67 1.42
C VAL A 110 -9.85 5.18 2.43
N GLY A 111 -10.97 4.48 2.55
CA GLY A 111 -11.99 4.77 3.56
C GLY A 111 -11.84 3.87 4.78
N LEU A 112 -11.85 4.43 5.98
CA LEU A 112 -11.90 3.67 7.23
C LEU A 112 -13.29 3.85 7.87
N PRO A 113 -14.10 2.77 7.99
CA PRO A 113 -15.36 2.84 8.71
C PRO A 113 -15.18 3.30 10.16
N GLN A 114 -15.89 4.36 10.55
CA GLN A 114 -15.88 4.88 11.92
C GLN A 114 -17.05 4.32 12.72
N TRP A 115 -16.87 4.12 14.02
CA TRP A 115 -17.92 3.63 14.92
C TRP A 115 -18.95 4.71 15.22
N VAL A 116 -18.53 5.98 15.23
CA VAL A 116 -19.33 7.09 15.74
C VAL A 116 -20.47 7.50 14.80
N ASN A 117 -20.26 7.50 13.49
CA ASN A 117 -21.20 8.13 12.55
C ASN A 117 -21.43 7.39 11.22
N SER A 118 -21.01 6.11 11.10
CA SER A 118 -21.13 5.30 9.87
C SER A 118 -20.54 5.95 8.61
N ASN A 119 -19.79 7.06 8.74
CA ASN A 119 -19.05 7.65 7.63
C ASN A 119 -17.70 6.94 7.49
N LEU A 120 -17.13 7.08 6.30
CA LEU A 120 -15.74 6.69 6.07
C LEU A 120 -14.84 7.87 6.44
N LEU A 121 -13.88 7.62 7.31
CA LEU A 121 -12.72 8.49 7.41
C LEU A 121 -11.87 8.28 6.16
N GLU A 122 -11.84 9.28 5.29
CA GLU A 122 -11.07 9.23 4.04
C GLU A 122 -9.59 9.56 4.27
N LEU A 123 -8.72 8.70 3.75
CA LEU A 123 -7.28 8.80 3.84
C LEU A 123 -6.71 8.73 2.41
N LYS A 124 -5.90 9.74 2.05
CA LYS A 124 -5.20 9.80 0.77
C LYS A 124 -3.69 9.86 0.99
N PRO A 125 -3.04 8.70 1.20
CA PRO A 125 -1.67 8.65 1.68
C PRO A 125 -0.64 9.22 0.70
N PHE A 126 -0.95 9.27 -0.60
CA PHE A 126 -0.07 9.73 -1.66
C PHE A 126 -0.60 10.96 -2.42
N GLU A 127 -1.63 11.65 -1.92
CA GLU A 127 -2.25 12.81 -2.61
C GLU A 127 -1.23 13.91 -2.95
N ALA A 128 -0.25 14.13 -2.07
CA ALA A 128 0.80 15.13 -2.30
C ALA A 128 1.66 14.83 -3.54
N TRP A 129 1.59 13.63 -4.12
CA TRP A 129 2.29 13.30 -5.35
C TRP A 129 1.59 13.78 -6.62
N VAL A 130 0.32 14.20 -6.55
CA VAL A 130 -0.36 14.89 -7.67
C VAL A 130 0.42 16.14 -8.08
N ASN A 131 0.88 16.91 -7.09
CA ASN A 131 1.72 18.08 -7.31
C ASN A 131 3.19 17.67 -7.18
N ASP A 132 3.97 17.80 -8.25
CA ASP A 132 5.24 17.07 -8.36
C ASP A 132 6.31 17.43 -7.29
N ASN A 133 6.06 18.45 -6.47
CA ASN A 133 6.98 19.04 -5.51
C ASN A 133 6.65 18.81 -4.03
N GLU A 134 5.55 18.16 -3.68
CA GLU A 134 5.15 18.07 -2.27
C GLU A 134 5.64 16.77 -1.58
N PRO A 135 6.31 16.89 -0.41
CA PRO A 135 6.72 15.74 0.36
C PRO A 135 5.54 15.12 1.12
N LEU A 136 5.57 13.80 1.31
CA LEU A 136 4.59 13.11 2.14
C LEU A 136 4.83 13.44 3.62
N SER A 137 3.87 14.15 4.24
CA SER A 137 3.95 14.60 5.63
C SER A 137 4.15 13.46 6.62
N TRP A 138 3.43 12.34 6.44
CA TRP A 138 3.58 11.15 7.27
C TRP A 138 4.97 10.52 7.12
N TYR A 139 5.58 10.54 5.94
CA TYR A 139 6.94 10.01 5.77
C TYR A 139 8.00 10.92 6.39
N GLN A 140 7.79 12.24 6.35
CA GLN A 140 8.63 13.19 7.08
C GLN A 140 8.54 12.95 8.59
N ALA A 141 7.33 12.72 9.12
CA ALA A 141 7.12 12.35 10.51
C ALA A 141 7.86 11.05 10.88
N TYR A 142 7.79 10.03 10.03
CA TYR A 142 8.56 8.79 10.21
C TYR A 142 10.06 9.06 10.32
N ASN A 143 10.64 9.83 9.40
CA ASN A 143 12.08 10.15 9.43
C ASN A 143 12.46 10.92 10.70
N LYS A 144 11.63 11.88 11.15
CA LYS A 144 11.87 12.63 12.39
C LYS A 144 11.83 11.72 13.62
N SER A 145 10.74 10.97 13.81
CA SER A 145 10.57 10.08 14.97
C SER A 145 11.58 8.94 15.01
N LYS A 146 12.15 8.53 13.87
CA LYS A 146 13.23 7.54 13.78
C LYS A 146 14.57 8.05 14.32
N HIS A 147 14.89 9.32 14.08
CA HIS A 147 16.19 9.90 14.43
C HIS A 147 16.19 10.62 15.78
N ASP A 148 15.05 11.20 16.18
CA ASP A 148 14.91 11.98 17.40
C ASP A 148 13.67 11.53 18.20
N ARG A 149 13.80 10.38 18.85
CA ARG A 149 12.69 9.81 19.63
C ARG A 149 12.39 10.61 20.91
N HIS A 150 13.29 11.44 21.41
CA HIS A 150 13.01 12.18 22.65
C HIS A 150 12.06 13.34 22.39
N ASP A 151 12.35 14.13 21.36
CA ASP A 151 11.62 15.36 21.08
C ASP A 151 10.52 15.17 20.01
N GLU A 152 10.69 14.20 19.11
CA GLU A 152 9.79 13.99 17.96
C GLU A 152 8.88 12.76 18.11
N PHE A 153 8.79 12.17 19.31
CA PHE A 153 7.87 11.06 19.59
C PHE A 153 6.39 11.35 19.26
N PRO A 154 5.85 12.56 19.52
CA PRO A 154 4.45 12.87 19.20
C PRO A 154 4.12 12.87 17.70
N TYR A 155 5.12 12.91 16.81
CA TYR A 155 4.88 12.75 15.38
C TYR A 155 4.55 11.30 15.00
N ALA A 156 4.88 10.32 15.85
CA ALA A 156 4.42 8.95 15.72
C ALA A 156 3.02 8.78 16.34
N ASN A 157 2.07 9.53 15.80
CA ASN A 157 0.67 9.57 16.24
C ASN A 157 -0.25 8.72 15.34
N LEU A 158 -1.50 8.58 15.77
CA LEU A 158 -2.51 7.78 15.09
C LEU A 158 -2.73 8.24 13.64
N LYS A 159 -2.78 9.55 13.38
CA LYS A 159 -2.97 10.05 12.00
C LYS A 159 -1.87 9.59 11.06
N ASN A 160 -0.62 9.74 11.46
CA ASN A 160 0.52 9.33 10.63
C ASN A 160 0.60 7.80 10.49
N LEU A 161 0.23 7.06 11.53
CA LEU A 161 0.06 5.61 11.45
C LEU A 161 -1.01 5.23 10.42
N LEU A 162 -2.21 5.83 10.48
CA LEU A 162 -3.30 5.55 9.54
C LEU A 162 -2.91 5.88 8.09
N LEU A 163 -2.21 6.98 7.86
CA LEU A 163 -1.66 7.33 6.54
C LEU A 163 -0.60 6.33 6.07
N ALA A 164 0.29 5.85 6.94
CA ALA A 164 1.25 4.83 6.56
C ALA A 164 0.59 3.48 6.25
N VAL A 165 -0.34 3.01 7.08
CA VAL A 165 -1.03 1.72 6.85
C VAL A 165 -1.89 1.79 5.59
N SER A 166 -2.61 2.90 5.35
CA SER A 166 -3.34 3.11 4.10
C SER A 166 -2.40 3.20 2.89
N GLY A 167 -1.23 3.84 3.03
CA GLY A 167 -0.21 3.87 1.99
C GLY A 167 0.33 2.48 1.64
N LEU A 168 0.56 1.64 2.65
CA LEU A 168 0.93 0.24 2.46
C LEU A 168 -0.20 -0.54 1.78
N LEU A 169 -1.45 -0.31 2.17
CA LEU A 169 -2.62 -0.90 1.49
C LEU A 169 -2.65 -0.52 0.01
N CYS A 170 -2.51 0.76 -0.36
CA CYS A 170 -2.51 1.19 -1.77
C CYS A 170 -1.40 0.46 -2.57
N LEU A 171 -0.21 0.28 -1.98
CA LEU A 171 0.89 -0.45 -2.64
C LEU A 171 0.61 -1.94 -2.81
N ILE A 172 0.05 -2.58 -1.79
CA ILE A 172 -0.31 -4.00 -1.86
C ILE A 172 -1.45 -4.21 -2.85
N HIS A 173 -2.48 -3.36 -2.80
CA HIS A 173 -3.65 -3.45 -3.66
C HIS A 173 -3.32 -3.14 -5.12
N SER A 174 -2.46 -2.16 -5.39
CA SER A 174 -2.04 -1.86 -6.77
C SER A 174 -1.28 -3.02 -7.43
N GLN A 175 -0.59 -3.86 -6.65
CA GLN A 175 0.13 -5.04 -7.17
C GLN A 175 -0.73 -6.31 -7.19
N PHE A 176 -1.53 -6.54 -6.15
CA PHE A 176 -2.17 -7.83 -5.87
C PHE A 176 -3.70 -7.75 -5.76
N ARG A 177 -4.28 -6.55 -5.90
CA ARG A 177 -5.70 -6.26 -5.68
C ARG A 177 -6.15 -6.80 -4.31
N GLY A 178 -7.14 -7.69 -4.32
CA GLY A 178 -7.70 -8.33 -3.13
C GLY A 178 -7.08 -9.69 -2.75
N GLU A 179 -6.03 -10.16 -3.43
CA GLU A 179 -5.48 -11.50 -3.19
C GLU A 179 -4.72 -11.57 -1.86
N ASP A 180 -5.19 -12.41 -0.94
CA ASP A 180 -4.62 -12.59 0.42
C ASP A 180 -3.56 -13.70 0.49
N PHE A 181 -3.41 -14.47 -0.58
CA PHE A 181 -2.56 -15.67 -0.69
C PHE A 181 -2.73 -16.68 0.46
N SER A 182 -3.92 -16.76 1.05
CA SER A 182 -4.22 -17.69 2.13
C SER A 182 -4.03 -19.15 1.66
N PRO A 183 -3.43 -20.03 2.48
CA PRO A 183 -3.30 -21.44 2.14
C PRO A 183 -4.63 -22.20 2.19
N ALA A 184 -5.68 -21.60 2.78
CA ALA A 184 -6.99 -22.20 2.92
C ALA A 184 -7.91 -21.81 1.76
N SER A 185 -8.76 -22.74 1.33
CA SER A 185 -9.86 -22.43 0.43
C SER A 185 -10.82 -21.46 1.12
N ILE A 186 -10.96 -20.25 0.58
CA ILE A 186 -11.92 -19.27 1.07
C ILE A 186 -13.31 -19.79 0.72
N GLY A 187 -14.21 -19.83 1.71
CA GLY A 187 -15.60 -20.21 1.50
C GLY A 187 -16.30 -19.27 0.50
N ILE A 188 -17.39 -19.71 -0.11
CA ILE A 188 -18.20 -18.84 -0.96
C ILE A 188 -18.90 -17.81 -0.07
N ALA A 189 -18.53 -16.54 -0.19
CA ALA A 189 -19.29 -15.43 0.36
C ALA A 189 -20.30 -14.97 -0.70
N VAL A 190 -21.57 -14.80 -0.29
CA VAL A 190 -22.57 -14.14 -1.12
C VAL A 190 -22.50 -12.66 -0.79
N GLU A 191 -22.17 -11.84 -1.79
CA GLU A 191 -22.14 -10.39 -1.65
C GLU A 191 -23.57 -9.89 -1.43
N GLY A 192 -23.80 -9.22 -0.30
CA GLY A 192 -25.08 -8.59 0.05
C GLY A 192 -25.12 -7.13 -0.39
N PHE A 193 -26.13 -6.39 0.08
CA PHE A 193 -26.09 -4.93 -0.03
C PHE A 193 -24.92 -4.38 0.79
N ASP A 194 -23.95 -3.76 0.14
CA ASP A 194 -22.90 -3.01 0.83
C ASP A 194 -23.43 -1.65 1.27
N PHE A 195 -23.11 -1.27 2.49
CA PHE A 195 -23.46 0.02 3.05
C PHE A 195 -22.58 1.15 2.46
N TYR A 196 -21.39 0.81 1.99
CA TYR A 196 -20.40 1.76 1.48
C TYR A 196 -20.27 1.67 -0.04
N VAL A 197 -20.00 2.82 -0.68
CA VAL A 197 -19.76 2.90 -2.13
C VAL A 197 -18.38 2.32 -2.51
N MET A 198 -17.41 2.42 -1.59
CA MET A 198 -16.05 1.90 -1.80
C MET A 198 -15.98 0.39 -1.53
N GLU A 199 -15.17 -0.32 -2.31
CA GLU A 199 -15.00 -1.78 -2.21
C GLU A 199 -14.26 -2.18 -0.93
N ALA A 200 -14.53 -3.38 -0.41
CA ALA A 200 -13.76 -3.93 0.71
C ALA A 200 -12.31 -4.23 0.28
N SER A 201 -11.33 -3.78 1.06
CA SER A 201 -9.91 -4.05 0.77
C SER A 201 -9.44 -5.36 1.41
N THR A 202 -8.25 -5.83 1.00
CA THR A 202 -7.53 -6.96 1.63
C THR A 202 -7.50 -6.81 3.16
N GLY A 203 -7.92 -7.86 3.87
CA GLY A 203 -7.99 -7.91 5.34
C GLY A 203 -9.25 -7.29 5.97
N GLY A 204 -10.12 -6.68 5.18
CA GLY A 204 -11.49 -6.26 5.57
C GLY A 204 -11.58 -5.10 6.58
N VAL A 205 -10.48 -4.39 6.84
CA VAL A 205 -10.46 -3.22 7.74
C VAL A 205 -10.88 -1.95 7.01
N PHE A 206 -10.35 -1.77 5.81
CA PHE A 206 -10.53 -0.57 5.02
C PHE A 206 -11.45 -0.82 3.84
N ARG A 207 -11.98 0.28 3.32
CA ARG A 207 -12.55 0.38 2.00
C ARG A 207 -11.56 1.08 1.07
N ILE A 208 -11.64 0.81 -0.22
CA ILE A 208 -10.71 1.38 -1.20
C ILE A 208 -11.43 1.82 -2.47
N SER A 209 -11.02 2.96 -3.00
CA SER A 209 -11.37 3.44 -4.34
C SER A 209 -10.12 3.40 -5.21
N GLU A 210 -10.21 2.74 -6.37
CA GLU A 210 -9.12 2.60 -7.33
C GLU A 210 -8.99 3.84 -8.26
N PRO A 211 -7.81 4.05 -8.86
CA PRO A 211 -7.61 5.05 -9.91
C PRO A 211 -8.51 4.79 -11.13
N THR A 212 -9.08 5.85 -11.70
CA THR A 212 -9.99 5.78 -12.87
C THR A 212 -9.43 6.49 -14.10
N ASN A 213 -8.23 7.04 -14.01
CA ASN A 213 -7.58 7.92 -14.98
C ASN A 213 -6.56 7.19 -15.88
N TRP A 214 -6.65 5.87 -16.01
CA TRP A 214 -5.78 5.09 -16.89
C TRP A 214 -5.98 5.48 -18.35
N THR A 215 -4.87 5.74 -19.06
CA THR A 215 -4.90 6.00 -20.49
C THR A 215 -5.03 4.72 -21.30
N GLU A 216 -5.55 4.80 -22.53
CA GLU A 216 -5.63 3.62 -23.41
C GLU A 216 -4.28 2.95 -23.68
N ALA A 217 -3.18 3.71 -23.64
CA ALA A 217 -1.82 3.17 -23.82
C ALA A 217 -1.33 2.36 -22.61
N GLU A 218 -1.86 2.64 -21.42
CA GLU A 218 -1.55 1.90 -20.19
C GLU A 218 -2.44 0.65 -20.04
N LEU A 219 -3.61 0.65 -20.70
CA LEU A 219 -4.50 -0.49 -20.75
C LEU A 219 -4.02 -1.49 -21.80
N TYR A 220 -3.77 -2.73 -21.38
CA TYR A 220 -3.42 -3.82 -22.27
C TYR A 220 -4.46 -4.95 -22.22
N ASN A 221 -4.68 -5.59 -23.38
CA ASN A 221 -5.52 -6.77 -23.46
C ASN A 221 -4.80 -7.95 -22.82
N PHE A 222 -5.29 -8.36 -21.65
CA PHE A 222 -4.68 -9.42 -20.85
C PHE A 222 -5.41 -10.75 -21.02
N ASP A 223 -4.84 -11.68 -21.78
CA ASP A 223 -5.29 -13.08 -21.83
C ASP A 223 -4.29 -14.02 -21.14
N TRP A 224 -4.59 -14.34 -19.89
CA TRP A 224 -3.77 -15.25 -19.09
C TRP A 224 -3.67 -16.67 -19.68
N SER A 225 -4.67 -17.12 -20.45
CA SER A 225 -4.70 -18.46 -21.04
C SER A 225 -3.60 -18.66 -22.07
N GLU A 226 -3.21 -17.57 -22.74
CA GLU A 226 -2.12 -17.52 -23.70
C GLU A 226 -0.78 -17.20 -23.02
N LEU A 227 -0.75 -16.20 -22.14
CA LEU A 227 0.47 -15.72 -21.49
C LEU A 227 1.16 -16.77 -20.64
N LYS A 228 0.39 -17.61 -19.92
CA LYS A 228 0.98 -18.69 -19.08
C LYS A 228 1.85 -19.68 -19.86
N LYS A 229 1.67 -19.77 -21.19
CA LYS A 229 2.44 -20.67 -22.08
C LYS A 229 3.73 -20.05 -22.60
N LYS A 230 3.92 -18.73 -22.45
CA LYS A 230 5.13 -18.03 -22.90
C LYS A 230 6.28 -18.23 -21.90
N GLU A 231 7.50 -18.09 -22.39
CA GLU A 231 8.72 -18.12 -21.57
C GLU A 231 8.88 -16.79 -20.80
N GLU A 232 8.70 -15.66 -21.49
CA GLU A 232 8.56 -14.34 -20.86
C GLU A 232 7.08 -13.93 -20.81
N ARG A 233 6.52 -13.89 -19.59
CA ARG A 233 5.08 -13.66 -19.35
C ARG A 233 4.75 -12.23 -18.96
N PHE A 234 5.72 -11.51 -18.38
CA PHE A 234 5.53 -10.18 -17.80
C PHE A 234 6.53 -9.18 -18.39
N GLN A 235 6.00 -8.06 -18.90
CA GLN A 235 6.82 -6.93 -19.33
C GLN A 235 7.28 -6.14 -18.10
N LYS A 236 8.54 -5.71 -18.10
CA LYS A 236 9.09 -4.81 -17.07
C LYS A 236 8.80 -3.36 -17.41
N TYR A 237 8.39 -2.59 -16.41
CA TYR A 237 8.22 -1.14 -16.52
C TYR A 237 9.59 -0.45 -16.40
N ASP A 238 9.92 0.44 -17.32
CA ASP A 238 11.18 1.17 -17.26
C ASP A 238 11.09 2.36 -16.31
N TYR A 239 11.82 2.30 -15.19
CA TYR A 239 11.87 3.35 -14.18
C TYR A 239 13.14 4.22 -14.27
N ASN A 240 14.04 3.98 -15.21
CA ASN A 240 15.34 4.67 -15.23
C ASN A 240 15.22 6.15 -15.59
#